data_AF-A0A512NND0-F1
#
_entry.id   AF-A0A512NND0-F1
#
_cell.length_a   1.000
_cell.length_b   1.000
_cell.length_c   1.000
_cell.angle_alpha   90.00
_cell.angle_beta   90.00
_cell.angle_gamma   90.00
#
_symmetry.space_group_name_H-M   'P 1'
#
loop_
_entity.id
_entity.type
_entity.pdbx_description
1 polymer ?
#
loop_
_entity_poly.entity_id
_entity_poly.type
_entity_poly.pdbx_seq_one_letter_code
_entity_poly.pdbx_strand_id
1 'polypeptide(L)'
;MIRDIQAFSVSDGDILDLTDILSIPYDPLSDDIADFISFSESTGSTFVSVDRDGTAGVYSMAQIMKLEGVTGLSAPDLLETNGNLLAA
;
A
#
# COMPACT_ATOMS: atom_id res chain seq x y z
N MET A 1 13.16 9.14 -2.11
CA MET A 1 13.91 8.13 -1.31
C MET A 1 12.91 7.05 -0.97
N ILE A 2 13.16 5.82 -1.39
CA ILE A 2 12.34 4.65 -1.01
C ILE A 2 12.61 4.37 0.48
N ARG A 3 11.57 4.06 1.24
CA ARG A 3 11.69 3.72 2.66
C ARG A 3 11.84 2.20 2.82
N ASP A 4 12.89 1.76 3.51
CA ASP A 4 13.06 0.36 3.88
C ASP A 4 12.58 0.16 5.33
N ILE A 5 11.62 -0.74 5.53
CA ILE A 5 11.00 -1.03 6.82
C ILE A 5 11.34 -2.47 7.23
N GLN A 6 12.07 -2.66 8.34
CA GLN A 6 12.68 -3.95 8.70
C GLN A 6 11.86 -4.84 9.65
N ALA A 7 10.72 -4.36 10.17
CA ALA A 7 9.97 -5.07 11.21
C ALA A 7 8.45 -4.92 11.07
N PHE A 8 7.95 -4.70 9.86
CA PHE A 8 6.50 -4.59 9.63
C PHE A 8 5.83 -5.95 9.81
N SER A 9 4.75 -5.99 10.59
CA SER A 9 4.01 -7.20 10.91
C SER A 9 2.53 -6.92 11.13
N VAL A 10 1.69 -7.38 10.20
CA VAL A 10 0.22 -7.34 10.34
C VAL A 10 -0.24 -8.09 11.59
N SER A 11 0.42 -9.19 11.95
CA SER A 11 0.11 -9.96 13.16
C SER A 11 0.43 -9.24 14.46
N ASP A 12 1.39 -8.32 14.44
CA ASP A 12 1.73 -7.49 15.61
C ASP A 12 0.89 -6.22 15.69
N GLY A 13 -0.05 -6.02 14.73
CA GLY A 13 -0.94 -4.88 14.68
C GLY A 13 -0.33 -3.66 13.98
N ASP A 14 0.74 -3.84 13.21
CA ASP A 14 1.29 -2.74 12.42
C ASP A 14 0.30 -2.30 11.33
N ILE A 15 0.35 -1.01 11.03
CA ILE A 15 -0.51 -0.34 10.07
C ILE A 15 0.37 0.34 9.02
N LEU A 16 0.06 0.07 7.75
CA LEU A 16 0.57 0.83 6.64
C LEU A 16 -0.31 2.07 6.45
N ASP A 17 0.14 3.22 6.95
CA ASP A 17 -0.58 4.48 6.81
C ASP A 17 -0.08 5.27 5.59
N LEU A 18 -0.97 5.47 4.62
CA LEU A 18 -0.75 6.19 3.37
C LEU A 18 -1.70 7.39 3.23
N THR A 19 -2.37 7.80 4.31
CA THR A 19 -3.34 8.93 4.31
C THR A 19 -2.68 10.24 3.88
N ASP A 20 -1.40 10.45 4.18
CA ASP A 20 -0.60 11.59 3.70
C ASP A 20 -0.48 11.67 2.17
N ILE A 21 -0.71 10.56 1.46
CA ILE A 21 -0.62 10.45 0.00
C ILE A 21 -2.02 10.37 -0.62
N LEU A 22 -2.93 9.63 0.00
CA LEU A 22 -4.18 9.18 -0.63
C LEU A 22 -5.46 9.82 -0.06
N SER A 23 -5.42 10.55 1.06
CA SER A 23 -6.63 11.12 1.70
C SER A 23 -7.45 12.09 0.83
N ILE A 24 -6.86 12.62 -0.24
CA ILE A 24 -7.53 13.52 -1.20
C ILE A 24 -7.97 12.77 -2.47
N PRO A 25 -7.11 11.98 -3.15
CA PRO A 25 -7.48 11.35 -4.42
C PRO A 25 -8.28 10.05 -4.29
N TYR A 26 -8.30 9.41 -3.13
CA TYR A 26 -9.00 8.14 -2.90
C TYR A 26 -10.28 8.35 -2.07
N ASP A 27 -11.42 7.90 -2.59
CA ASP A 27 -12.70 7.82 -1.86
C ASP A 27 -13.08 6.34 -1.63
N PRO A 28 -13.02 5.83 -0.39
CA PRO A 28 -13.33 4.43 -0.10
C PRO A 28 -14.79 4.03 -0.35
N LEU A 29 -15.69 4.98 -0.62
CA LEU A 29 -17.09 4.69 -0.96
C LEU A 29 -17.31 4.50 -2.47
N SER A 30 -16.41 5.00 -3.32
CA SER A 30 -16.56 4.93 -4.78
C SER A 30 -15.42 4.23 -5.50
N ASP A 31 -14.25 4.14 -4.86
CA ASP A 31 -13.01 3.73 -5.50
C ASP A 31 -12.53 2.37 -4.98
N ASP A 32 -11.87 1.63 -5.85
CA ASP A 32 -11.20 0.38 -5.50
C ASP A 32 -9.75 0.69 -5.07
N ILE A 33 -9.35 0.32 -3.85
CA ILE A 33 -8.01 0.64 -3.35
C ILE A 33 -6.90 -0.07 -4.16
N ALA A 34 -7.23 -1.18 -4.85
CA ALA A 34 -6.31 -1.85 -5.76
C ALA A 34 -5.95 -1.01 -7.01
N ASP A 35 -6.75 0.01 -7.34
CA ASP A 35 -6.43 0.98 -8.38
C ASP A 35 -5.34 1.98 -7.94
N PHE A 36 -5.14 2.15 -6.63
CA PHE A 36 -4.20 3.10 -6.03
C PHE A 36 -2.98 2.44 -5.43
N ILE A 37 -3.07 1.18 -4.97
CA ILE A 37 -2.00 0.50 -4.25
C ILE A 37 -1.73 -0.85 -4.88
N SER A 38 -0.46 -1.18 -5.06
CA SER A 38 -0.04 -2.52 -5.45
C SER A 38 1.09 -3.05 -4.57
N PHE A 39 1.03 -4.37 -4.34
CA PHE A 39 2.07 -5.14 -3.70
C PHE A 39 2.73 -6.06 -4.73
N SER A 40 4.05 -6.04 -4.77
CA SER A 40 4.83 -7.03 -5.51
C SER A 40 5.91 -7.61 -4.61
N GLU A 41 6.35 -8.82 -4.90
CA GLU A 41 7.35 -9.51 -4.07
C GLU A 41 8.59 -9.84 -4.87
N SER A 42 9.74 -9.62 -4.25
CA SER A 42 11.03 -10.02 -4.80
C SER A 42 12.03 -10.21 -3.67
N THR A 43 12.92 -11.19 -3.80
CA THR A 43 14.01 -11.43 -2.83
C THR A 43 13.55 -11.53 -1.36
N GLY A 44 12.36 -12.06 -1.10
CA GLY A 44 11.82 -12.20 0.27
C GLY A 44 11.34 -10.90 0.90
N SER A 45 10.93 -9.92 0.09
CA SER A 45 10.39 -8.63 0.55
C SER A 45 9.19 -8.22 -0.27
N THR A 46 8.29 -7.44 0.33
CA THR A 46 7.17 -6.80 -0.37
C THR A 46 7.54 -5.36 -0.74
N PHE A 47 7.25 -4.99 -1.98
CA PHE A 47 7.43 -3.67 -2.54
C PHE A 47 6.04 -3.04 -2.68
N VAL A 48 5.82 -1.92 -2.00
CA VAL A 48 4.54 -1.20 -2.06
C VAL A 48 4.70 -0.04 -3.04
N SER A 49 3.80 -0.01 -4.02
CA SER A 49 3.71 1.08 -5.00
C SER A 49 2.36 1.76 -4.89
N VAL A 50 2.36 3.07 -5.16
CA VAL A 50 1.17 3.91 -5.14
C VAL A 50 0.99 4.59 -6.49
N ASP A 51 -0.25 4.58 -6.98
CA ASP A 51 -0.74 5.47 -8.02
C ASP A 51 -1.63 6.54 -7.40
N ARG A 52 -1.37 7.82 -7.69
CA ARG A 52 -1.94 8.94 -6.92
C ARG A 52 -3.22 9.51 -7.52
N ASP A 53 -3.66 9.00 -8.65
CA ASP A 53 -4.92 9.35 -9.30
C ASP A 53 -5.77 8.11 -9.62
N GLY A 54 -5.41 6.94 -9.06
CA GLY A 54 -6.19 5.69 -9.16
C GLY A 54 -6.40 5.18 -10.58
N THR A 55 -5.70 5.74 -11.54
CA THR A 55 -5.85 5.42 -12.96
C THR A 55 -4.47 5.58 -13.57
N ALA A 56 -4.13 4.81 -14.61
CA ALA A 56 -2.86 5.01 -15.32
C ALA A 56 -2.88 6.29 -16.21
N GLY A 57 -3.32 7.41 -15.63
CA GLY A 57 -3.57 8.70 -16.25
C GLY A 57 -2.36 9.62 -16.14
N VAL A 58 -2.40 10.58 -15.21
CA VAL A 58 -1.31 11.54 -15.01
C VAL A 58 -0.19 10.90 -14.20
N TYR A 59 -0.56 10.02 -13.28
CA TYR A 59 0.38 9.21 -12.51
C TYR A 59 0.29 7.74 -12.92
N SER A 60 1.27 6.99 -12.44
CA SER A 60 1.38 5.56 -12.62
C SER A 60 1.98 5.00 -11.34
N MET A 61 1.70 3.74 -11.05
CA MET A 61 2.31 2.99 -9.93
C MET A 61 3.80 3.30 -9.75
N ALA A 62 4.13 3.96 -8.66
CA ALA A 62 5.48 4.29 -8.27
C ALA A 62 5.80 3.66 -6.91
N GLN A 63 6.91 2.93 -6.83
CA GLN A 63 7.33 2.33 -5.57
C GLN A 63 7.68 3.41 -4.54
N ILE A 64 7.10 3.31 -3.34
CA ILE A 64 7.37 4.25 -2.24
C ILE A 64 8.10 3.61 -1.07
N MET A 65 7.97 2.30 -0.89
CA MET A 65 8.61 1.58 0.22
C MET A 65 8.90 0.11 -0.12
N LYS A 66 9.76 -0.47 0.71
CA LYS A 66 10.07 -1.89 0.75
C LYS A 66 9.89 -2.39 2.19
N LEU A 67 9.10 -3.44 2.35
CA LEU A 67 8.90 -4.16 3.60
C LEU A 67 9.88 -5.35 3.61
N GLU A 68 11.01 -5.17 4.28
CA GLU A 68 12.09 -6.15 4.31
C GLU A 68 11.67 -7.39 5.10
N GLY A 69 11.88 -8.57 4.52
CA GLY A 69 11.53 -9.84 5.18
C GLY A 69 10.03 -10.14 5.26
N VAL A 70 9.19 -9.28 4.66
CA VAL A 70 7.73 -9.49 4.59
C VAL A 70 7.36 -10.08 3.23
N THR A 71 6.58 -11.15 3.25
CA THR A 71 5.98 -11.78 2.05
C THR A 71 4.62 -12.35 2.41
N GLY A 72 3.80 -12.68 1.42
CA GLY A 72 2.46 -13.22 1.59
C GLY A 72 1.47 -12.21 2.15
N LEU A 73 1.72 -10.91 1.95
CA LEU A 73 0.73 -9.89 2.32
C LEU A 73 -0.54 -10.12 1.50
N SER A 74 -1.67 -9.95 2.17
CA SER A 74 -2.98 -10.01 1.51
C SER A 74 -3.13 -8.86 0.51
N ALA A 75 -4.11 -8.96 -0.38
CA ALA A 75 -4.47 -7.88 -1.28
C ALA A 75 -4.79 -6.58 -0.51
N PRO A 76 -4.53 -5.39 -1.09
CA PRO A 76 -4.79 -4.09 -0.46
C PRO A 76 -6.20 -3.99 0.17
N ASP A 77 -7.24 -4.41 -0.54
CA ASP A 77 -8.64 -4.37 -0.08
C ASP A 77 -8.86 -5.11 1.24
N LEU A 78 -8.20 -6.25 1.41
CA LEU A 78 -8.32 -7.05 2.64
C LEU A 78 -7.53 -6.41 3.78
N LEU A 79 -6.35 -5.83 3.51
CA LEU A 79 -5.60 -5.11 4.54
C LEU A 79 -6.33 -3.84 4.99
N GLU A 80 -6.99 -3.14 4.07
CA GLU A 80 -7.83 -1.97 4.37
C GLU A 80 -9.03 -2.37 5.22
N THR A 81 -9.76 -3.42 4.80
CA THR A 81 -10.89 -3.96 5.56
C THR A 81 -10.50 -4.37 6.98
N ASN A 82 -9.28 -4.91 7.16
CA ASN A 82 -8.76 -5.34 8.45
C ASN A 82 -8.15 -4.20 9.28
N GLY A 83 -8.02 -2.98 8.73
CA GLY A 83 -7.41 -1.82 9.39
C GLY A 83 -5.88 -1.87 9.47
N ASN A 84 -5.23 -2.73 8.69
CA ASN A 84 -3.78 -2.78 8.56
C ASN A 84 -3.24 -1.89 7.43
N LEU A 85 -4.13 -1.28 6.67
CA LEU A 85 -3.84 -0.29 5.63
C LEU A 85 -4.82 0.87 5.81
N LEU A 86 -4.31 2.10 5.87
CA LEU A 86 -5.11 3.32 5.93
C LEU A 86 -4.78 4.19 4.72
N ALA A 87 -5.79 4.53 3.93
CA ALA A 87 -5.67 5.39 2.75
C ALA A 87 -6.53 6.66 2.83
N ALA A 88 -7.58 6.66 3.66
CA ALA A 88 -8.46 7.81 3.94
C ALA A 88 -8.82 7.91 5.44
#